data_AF-A0A193C9H0-F1
#
_entry.id   AF-A0A193C9H0-F1
#
_cell.length_a   1.000
_cell.length_b   1.000
_cell.length_c   1.000
_cell.angle_alpha   90.00
_cell.angle_beta   90.00
_cell.angle_gamma   90.00
#
_symmetry.space_group_name_H-M   'P 1'
#
loop_
_entity.id
_entity.type
_entity.pdbx_description
1 polymer ?
#
loop_
_entity_poly.entity_id
_entity_poly.type
_entity_poly.pdbx_seq_one_letter_code
_entity_poly.pdbx_strand_id
1 'polypeptide(L)'
;MTTTAVETADKPARISKEDRVALAAIDVATALPGKWTVGRGRDRDQVADVVCLATGVSVGFQPVPGPGAWCYQLVPGDLPRELDDVFLWHRRDPFPVVRFAVGAPAAEVATHIHQRLIPAFHQWLDRAQTARRERLQAQTRQYKAQREIADKLESAFPQAPEPARIYFLRDDRMSITLTMSVDDALARIPALAQALRADTTTPSTSTETQETT
;
A
#
# COMPACT_ATOMS: atom_id res chain seq x y z
N MET A 1 39.43 -19.42 60.55
CA MET A 1 37.99 -19.16 60.41
C MET A 1 37.75 -18.85 58.95
N THR A 2 37.06 -19.75 58.26
CA THR A 2 36.83 -19.68 56.81
C THR A 2 35.35 -19.43 56.62
N THR A 3 34.98 -18.23 56.16
CA THR A 3 33.58 -17.92 55.85
C THR A 3 33.39 -18.19 54.36
N THR A 4 32.91 -19.39 54.05
CA THR A 4 32.50 -19.76 52.68
C THR A 4 31.25 -18.97 52.33
N ALA A 5 31.34 -18.11 51.32
CA ALA A 5 30.19 -17.41 50.77
C ALA A 5 29.24 -18.42 50.15
N VAL A 6 27.98 -18.39 50.59
CA VAL A 6 26.89 -19.18 50.01
C VAL A 6 26.63 -18.66 48.61
N GLU A 7 26.84 -19.54 47.63
CA GLU A 7 26.47 -19.38 46.23
C GLU A 7 24.98 -19.01 46.16
N THR A 8 24.67 -17.81 45.69
CA THR A 8 23.29 -17.37 45.45
C THR A 8 22.69 -18.27 44.38
N ALA A 9 21.74 -19.11 44.78
CA ALA A 9 20.96 -19.96 43.88
C ALA A 9 20.46 -19.14 42.69
N ASP A 10 20.87 -19.59 41.50
CA ASP A 10 20.53 -19.02 40.21
C ASP A 10 18.99 -18.99 40.07
N LYS A 11 18.40 -17.79 40.06
CA LYS A 11 16.95 -17.66 39.87
C LYS A 11 16.62 -18.24 38.49
N PRO A 12 15.60 -19.11 38.35
CA PRO A 12 15.23 -19.62 37.05
C PRO A 12 14.94 -18.47 36.09
N ALA A 13 15.52 -18.54 34.89
CA ALA A 13 15.33 -17.54 33.85
C ALA A 13 13.83 -17.28 33.64
N ARG A 14 13.40 -16.02 33.80
CA ARG A 14 12.01 -15.64 33.57
C ARG A 14 11.76 -15.61 32.06
N ILE A 15 11.07 -16.62 31.55
CA ILE A 15 10.67 -16.69 30.13
C ILE A 15 9.67 -15.55 29.87
N SER A 16 10.04 -14.64 28.96
CA SER A 16 9.20 -13.54 28.53
C SER A 16 8.09 -14.00 27.58
N LYS A 17 7.14 -13.12 27.28
CA LYS A 17 6.10 -13.42 26.29
C LYS A 17 6.73 -13.54 24.90
N GLU A 18 7.65 -12.65 24.60
CA GLU A 18 8.42 -12.57 23.36
C GLU A 18 9.17 -13.89 23.12
N ASP A 19 9.83 -14.44 24.15
CA ASP A 19 10.51 -15.75 24.08
C ASP A 19 9.53 -16.87 23.71
N ARG A 20 8.33 -16.88 24.30
CA ARG A 20 7.34 -17.92 23.97
C ARG A 20 6.75 -17.78 22.58
N VAL A 21 6.60 -16.55 22.09
CA VAL A 21 6.16 -16.31 20.71
C VAL A 21 7.26 -16.72 19.72
N ALA A 22 8.53 -16.46 20.02
CA ALA A 22 9.65 -16.94 19.22
C ALA A 22 9.72 -18.48 19.19
N LEU A 23 9.50 -19.14 20.34
CA LEU A 23 9.39 -20.61 20.39
C LEU A 23 8.20 -21.12 19.55
N ALA A 24 7.05 -20.46 19.63
CA ALA A 24 5.90 -20.81 18.79
C ALA A 24 6.22 -20.69 17.29
N ALA A 25 6.99 -19.68 16.88
CA ALA A 25 7.42 -19.55 15.49
C ALA A 25 8.30 -20.73 15.04
N ILE A 26 9.17 -21.24 15.92
CA ILE A 26 9.99 -22.44 15.66
C ILE A 26 9.08 -23.66 15.49
N ASP A 27 8.18 -23.91 16.45
CA ASP A 27 7.28 -25.06 16.39
C ASP A 27 6.41 -25.02 15.13
N VAL A 28 5.87 -23.84 14.78
CA VAL A 28 5.07 -23.64 13.58
C VAL A 28 5.89 -23.85 12.31
N ALA A 29 7.13 -23.37 12.26
CA ALA A 29 8.02 -23.62 11.12
C ALA A 29 8.24 -25.12 10.86
N THR A 30 8.35 -25.92 11.93
CA THR A 30 8.48 -27.38 11.79
C THR A 30 7.18 -28.09 11.36
N ALA A 31 6.03 -27.48 11.63
CA ALA A 31 4.72 -28.00 11.25
C ALA A 31 4.27 -27.56 9.85
N LEU A 32 4.94 -26.57 9.25
CA LEU A 32 4.65 -26.08 7.91
C LEU A 32 5.18 -27.05 6.83
N PRO A 33 4.42 -27.27 5.74
CA PRO A 33 4.86 -28.14 4.66
C PRO A 33 6.00 -27.48 3.86
N GLY A 34 7.04 -28.25 3.55
CA GLY A 34 8.18 -27.80 2.75
C GLY A 34 9.39 -27.38 3.59
N LYS A 35 10.23 -26.49 3.04
CA LYS A 35 11.45 -26.01 3.72
C LYS A 35 11.25 -24.58 4.21
N TRP A 36 11.19 -24.43 5.52
CA TRP A 36 10.99 -23.15 6.21
C TRP A 36 12.18 -22.85 7.11
N THR A 37 12.53 -21.57 7.21
CA THR A 37 13.55 -21.07 8.14
C THR A 37 12.94 -20.06 9.10
N VAL A 38 13.50 -19.94 10.29
CA VAL A 38 13.09 -18.97 11.32
C VAL A 38 14.11 -17.84 11.39
N GLY A 39 13.63 -16.61 11.32
CA GLY A 39 14.40 -15.39 11.51
C GLY A 39 14.03 -14.65 12.80
N ARG A 40 14.64 -13.46 12.98
CA ARG A 40 14.46 -12.64 14.20
C ARG A 40 13.24 -11.72 14.16
N GLY A 41 12.38 -11.84 13.14
CA GLY A 41 11.37 -10.83 12.85
C GLY A 41 11.97 -9.67 12.05
N ARG A 42 11.15 -9.07 11.17
CA ARG A 42 11.60 -7.99 10.27
C ARG A 42 11.26 -6.58 10.74
N ASP A 43 10.12 -6.43 11.38
CA ASP A 43 9.67 -5.15 11.91
C ASP A 43 9.96 -5.06 13.40
N ARG A 44 9.98 -3.81 13.91
CA ARG A 44 10.22 -3.51 15.33
C ARG A 44 9.27 -4.27 16.28
N ASP A 45 8.08 -4.61 15.80
CA ASP A 45 7.05 -5.26 16.60
C ASP A 45 7.02 -6.79 16.39
N GLN A 46 7.78 -7.33 15.44
CA GLN A 46 7.89 -8.77 15.21
C GLN A 46 9.03 -9.35 16.04
N VAL A 47 8.79 -10.47 16.72
CA VAL A 47 9.82 -11.14 17.53
C VAL A 47 10.46 -12.33 16.81
N ALA A 48 9.78 -12.83 15.78
CA ALA A 48 10.26 -13.88 14.90
C ALA A 48 9.53 -13.76 13.55
N ASP A 49 10.10 -14.36 12.52
CA ASP A 49 9.45 -14.57 11.23
C ASP A 49 9.81 -15.95 10.69
N VAL A 50 8.92 -16.52 9.88
CA VAL A 50 9.19 -17.77 9.16
C VAL A 50 9.19 -17.51 7.66
N VAL A 51 10.16 -18.05 6.95
CA VAL A 51 10.37 -17.83 5.53
C VAL A 51 10.41 -19.16 4.80
N CYS A 52 9.56 -19.31 3.78
CA CYS A 52 9.63 -20.45 2.87
C CYS A 52 10.79 -20.25 1.90
N LEU A 53 11.78 -21.15 1.92
CA LEU A 53 12.97 -21.05 1.08
C LEU A 53 12.67 -21.22 -0.42
N ALA A 54 11.59 -21.92 -0.77
CA ALA A 54 11.23 -22.18 -2.16
C ALA A 54 10.52 -20.99 -2.82
N THR A 55 9.68 -20.27 -2.06
CA THR A 55 8.81 -19.21 -2.59
C THR A 55 9.20 -17.81 -2.13
N GLY A 56 10.06 -17.69 -1.12
CA GLY A 56 10.37 -16.41 -0.47
C GLY A 56 9.23 -15.84 0.38
N VAL A 57 8.10 -16.55 0.51
CA VAL A 57 6.96 -16.12 1.33
C VAL A 57 7.40 -16.07 2.79
N SER A 58 7.10 -14.95 3.45
CA SER A 58 7.43 -14.71 4.84
C SER A 58 6.16 -14.48 5.65
N VAL A 59 6.17 -14.92 6.92
CA VAL A 59 5.11 -14.66 7.89
C VAL A 59 5.75 -14.25 9.21
N GLY A 60 5.48 -13.03 9.65
CA GLY A 60 5.93 -12.47 10.92
C GLY A 60 5.04 -12.89 12.09
N PHE A 61 5.66 -13.02 13.27
CA PHE A 61 5.00 -13.29 14.54
C PHE A 61 5.12 -12.06 15.42
N GLN A 62 3.98 -11.41 15.65
CA GLN A 62 3.90 -10.17 16.44
C GLN A 62 3.16 -10.44 17.76
N PRO A 63 3.78 -10.20 18.93
CA PRO A 63 3.09 -10.29 20.21
C PRO A 63 2.00 -9.22 20.28
N VAL A 64 0.81 -9.59 20.73
CA VAL A 64 -0.27 -8.59 20.94
C VAL A 64 0.01 -7.80 22.23
N PRO A 65 0.16 -6.47 22.20
CA PRO A 65 0.43 -5.71 23.41
C PRO A 65 -0.77 -5.73 24.37
N GLY A 66 -0.50 -5.77 25.68
CA GLY A 66 -1.51 -5.65 26.73
C GLY A 66 -1.34 -6.65 27.88
N PRO A 67 -1.64 -6.24 29.13
CA PRO A 67 -1.57 -7.15 30.28
C PRO A 67 -2.58 -8.31 30.13
N GLY A 68 -2.11 -9.54 30.36
CA GLY A 68 -2.95 -10.75 30.35
C GLY A 68 -3.21 -11.37 28.97
N ALA A 69 -2.91 -10.67 27.87
CA ALA A 69 -3.06 -11.20 26.53
C ALA A 69 -1.88 -12.11 26.17
N TRP A 70 -1.87 -13.38 26.59
CA TRP A 70 -0.87 -14.38 26.13
C TRP A 70 -1.17 -14.85 24.72
N CYS A 71 -1.06 -13.93 23.75
CA CYS A 71 -1.33 -14.20 22.35
C CYS A 71 -0.41 -13.44 21.41
N TYR A 72 -0.30 -13.95 20.20
CA TYR A 72 0.40 -13.32 19.08
C TYR A 72 -0.51 -13.30 17.87
N GLN A 73 -0.17 -12.45 16.91
CA GLN A 73 -0.82 -12.38 15.62
C GLN A 73 0.18 -12.68 14.51
N LEU A 74 -0.34 -13.21 13.41
CA LEU A 74 0.44 -13.45 12.20
C LEU A 74 0.37 -12.22 11.31
N VAL A 75 1.51 -11.80 10.79
CA VAL A 75 1.62 -10.69 9.85
C VAL A 75 2.16 -11.26 8.53
N PRO A 76 1.41 -11.20 7.42
CA PRO A 76 1.93 -11.64 6.13
C PRO A 76 3.10 -10.73 5.72
N GLY A 77 4.10 -11.33 5.06
CA GLY A 77 5.43 -10.77 4.84
C GLY A 77 5.50 -9.60 3.86
N ASP A 78 6.67 -9.47 3.21
CA ASP A 78 7.03 -8.25 2.48
C ASP A 78 5.99 -7.83 1.44
N LEU A 79 5.49 -6.62 1.65
CA LEU A 79 4.86 -5.86 0.60
C LEU A 79 5.97 -5.28 -0.30
N PRO A 80 5.93 -5.51 -1.62
CA PRO A 80 6.81 -4.81 -2.54
C PRO A 80 6.60 -3.30 -2.39
N ARG A 81 7.68 -2.54 -2.16
CA ARG A 81 7.63 -1.07 -1.91
C ARG A 81 6.79 -0.30 -2.93
N GLU A 82 6.77 -0.81 -4.16
CA GLU A 82 6.04 -0.20 -5.26
C GLU A 82 4.51 -0.32 -5.14
N LEU A 83 4.03 -1.12 -4.19
CA LEU A 83 2.62 -1.31 -3.89
C LEU A 83 2.20 -0.62 -2.58
N ASP A 84 3.13 -0.03 -1.81
CA ASP A 84 2.86 0.56 -0.49
C ASP A 84 1.71 1.60 -0.53
N ASP A 85 1.59 2.34 -1.62
CA ASP A 85 0.61 3.42 -1.78
C ASP A 85 -0.76 2.97 -2.32
N VAL A 86 -0.85 1.75 -2.83
CA VAL A 86 -2.09 1.16 -3.39
C VAL A 86 -2.57 -0.06 -2.62
N PHE A 87 -1.73 -0.63 -1.78
CA PHE A 87 -2.07 -1.77 -0.97
C PHE A 87 -2.93 -1.33 0.21
N LEU A 88 -4.22 -1.63 0.12
CA LEU A 88 -5.18 -1.33 1.18
C LEU A 88 -5.70 -2.64 1.76
N TRP A 89 -5.40 -2.87 3.05
CA TRP A 89 -6.12 -3.87 3.82
C TRP A 89 -7.58 -3.43 3.97
N HIS A 90 -8.49 -4.10 3.25
CA HIS A 90 -9.90 -3.80 3.35
C HIS A 90 -10.45 -4.22 4.72
N ARG A 91 -10.95 -3.24 5.50
CA ARG A 91 -11.57 -3.46 6.83
C ARG A 91 -12.75 -4.45 6.84
N ARG A 92 -13.31 -4.76 5.66
CA ARG A 92 -14.43 -5.70 5.49
C ARG A 92 -13.98 -7.09 5.03
N ASP A 93 -12.70 -7.30 4.74
CA ASP A 93 -12.22 -8.65 4.47
C ASP A 93 -12.19 -9.46 5.78
N PRO A 94 -12.66 -10.72 5.76
CA PRO A 94 -12.89 -11.55 6.95
C PRO A 94 -11.61 -12.00 7.68
N PHE A 95 -10.47 -11.45 7.32
CA PHE A 95 -9.17 -11.72 7.92
C PHE A 95 -8.62 -10.51 8.71
N PRO A 96 -9.30 -10.09 9.79
CA PRO A 96 -8.64 -9.30 10.80
C PRO A 96 -7.69 -10.23 11.54
N VAL A 97 -6.39 -10.12 11.25
CA VAL A 97 -5.30 -10.37 12.19
C VAL A 97 -5.61 -11.50 13.19
N VAL A 98 -5.66 -12.74 12.68
CA VAL A 98 -6.03 -13.88 13.52
C VAL A 98 -5.01 -14.00 14.65
N ARG A 99 -5.53 -14.03 15.87
CA ARG A 99 -4.74 -14.12 17.09
C ARG A 99 -4.71 -15.57 17.55
N PHE A 100 -3.50 -16.05 17.83
CA PHE A 100 -3.28 -17.35 18.42
C PHE A 100 -2.83 -17.18 19.86
N ALA A 101 -3.36 -18.03 20.74
CA ALA A 101 -2.82 -18.13 22.09
C ALA A 101 -1.38 -18.66 22.02
N VAL A 102 -0.54 -18.20 22.94
CA VAL A 102 0.76 -18.82 23.17
C VAL A 102 0.54 -20.26 23.64
N GLY A 103 1.15 -21.23 22.95
CA GLY A 103 0.90 -22.66 23.16
C GLY A 103 -0.25 -23.24 22.32
N ALA A 104 -0.83 -22.47 21.39
CA ALA A 104 -1.71 -23.02 20.37
C ALA A 104 -0.99 -24.14 19.59
N PRO A 105 -1.70 -25.22 19.20
CA PRO A 105 -1.08 -26.32 18.45
C PRO A 105 -0.41 -25.82 17.18
N ALA A 106 0.88 -26.10 17.01
CA ALA A 106 1.64 -25.65 15.85
C ALA A 106 1.01 -26.07 14.50
N ALA A 107 0.42 -27.26 14.45
CA ALA A 107 -0.29 -27.76 13.27
C ALA A 107 -1.54 -26.93 12.92
N GLU A 108 -2.25 -26.40 13.91
CA GLU A 108 -3.42 -25.53 13.68
C GLU A 108 -2.97 -24.20 13.05
N VAL A 109 -1.93 -23.59 13.62
CA VAL A 109 -1.36 -22.33 13.13
C VAL A 109 -0.77 -22.53 11.72
N ALA A 110 -0.04 -23.63 11.49
CA ALA A 110 0.53 -23.98 10.19
C ALA A 110 -0.56 -24.20 9.12
N THR A 111 -1.62 -24.90 9.48
CA THR A 111 -2.80 -25.09 8.61
C THR A 111 -3.42 -23.75 8.25
N HIS A 112 -3.57 -22.85 9.23
CA HIS A 112 -4.10 -21.52 9.00
C HIS A 112 -3.22 -20.67 8.08
N ILE A 113 -1.90 -20.70 8.29
CA ILE A 113 -0.92 -20.02 7.42
C ILE A 113 -1.08 -20.51 5.98
N HIS A 114 -1.06 -21.83 5.78
CA HIS A 114 -1.03 -22.42 4.45
C HIS A 114 -2.37 -22.31 3.70
N GLN A 115 -3.48 -22.59 4.38
CA GLN A 115 -4.79 -22.69 3.75
C GLN A 115 -5.51 -21.34 3.64
N ARG A 116 -5.15 -20.36 4.48
CA ARG A 116 -5.90 -19.10 4.53
C ARG A 116 -5.02 -17.86 4.40
N LEU A 117 -4.00 -17.72 5.24
CA LEU A 117 -3.20 -16.48 5.28
C LEU A 117 -2.47 -16.22 3.95
N ILE A 118 -1.70 -17.20 3.46
CA ILE A 118 -0.92 -17.06 2.22
C ILE A 118 -1.83 -16.84 0.99
N PRO A 119 -2.89 -17.64 0.77
CA PRO A 119 -3.81 -17.39 -0.34
C PRO A 119 -4.46 -16.00 -0.30
N ALA A 120 -4.91 -15.54 0.87
CA ALA A 120 -5.49 -14.22 1.02
C ALA A 120 -4.48 -13.12 0.71
N PHE A 121 -3.24 -13.28 1.17
CA PHE A 121 -2.16 -12.33 0.88
C PHE A 121 -1.87 -12.21 -0.61
N HIS A 122 -1.80 -13.32 -1.35
CA HIS A 122 -1.65 -13.28 -2.81
C HIS A 122 -2.81 -12.57 -3.49
N GLN A 123 -4.06 -12.84 -3.07
CA GLN A 123 -5.23 -12.14 -3.63
C GLN A 123 -5.15 -10.62 -3.42
N TRP A 124 -4.66 -10.16 -2.27
CA TRP A 124 -4.48 -8.73 -2.03
C TRP A 124 -3.34 -8.13 -2.85
N LEU A 125 -2.23 -8.85 -3.02
CA LEU A 125 -1.15 -8.42 -3.91
C LEU A 125 -1.66 -8.27 -5.35
N ASP A 126 -2.45 -9.21 -5.85
CA ASP A 126 -3.03 -9.15 -7.20
C ASP A 126 -3.99 -7.96 -7.37
N ARG A 127 -4.81 -7.68 -6.35
CA ARG A 127 -5.68 -6.50 -6.32
C ARG A 127 -4.86 -5.21 -6.32
N ALA A 128 -3.84 -5.12 -5.48
CA ALA A 128 -2.96 -3.95 -5.40
C ALA A 128 -2.19 -3.71 -6.71
N GLN A 129 -1.69 -4.77 -7.34
CA GLN A 129 -1.06 -4.69 -8.66
C GLN A 129 -2.04 -4.19 -9.72
N THR A 130 -3.29 -4.65 -9.69
CA THR A 130 -4.33 -4.19 -10.61
C THR A 130 -4.66 -2.72 -10.39
N ALA A 131 -4.89 -2.31 -9.15
CA ALA A 131 -5.13 -0.92 -8.78
C ALA A 131 -3.97 0.00 -9.21
N ARG A 132 -2.71 -0.45 -9.06
CA ARG A 132 -1.55 0.29 -9.56
C ARG A 132 -1.56 0.45 -11.07
N ARG A 133 -1.84 -0.61 -11.82
CA ARG A 133 -1.94 -0.55 -13.29
C ARG A 133 -3.01 0.44 -13.72
N GLU A 134 -4.19 0.38 -13.09
CA GLU A 134 -5.29 1.31 -13.37
C GLU A 134 -4.90 2.75 -13.07
N ARG A 135 -4.24 3.00 -11.93
CA ARG A 135 -3.76 4.33 -11.54
C ARG A 135 -2.72 4.87 -12.51
N LEU A 136 -1.76 4.05 -12.95
CA LEU A 136 -0.75 4.45 -13.94
C LEU A 136 -1.40 4.75 -15.31
N GLN A 137 -2.39 3.96 -15.72
CA GLN A 137 -3.15 4.22 -16.93
C GLN A 137 -3.93 5.54 -16.83
N ALA A 138 -4.59 5.80 -15.71
CA ALA A 138 -5.30 7.04 -15.46
C ALA A 138 -4.35 8.25 -15.50
N GLN A 139 -3.19 8.15 -14.84
CA GLN A 139 -2.15 9.19 -14.88
C GLN A 139 -1.62 9.43 -16.31
N THR A 140 -1.42 8.37 -17.08
CA THR A 140 -0.97 8.48 -18.47
C THR A 140 -2.03 9.17 -19.34
N ARG A 141 -3.31 8.83 -19.18
CA ARG A 141 -4.42 9.49 -19.87
C ARG A 141 -4.51 10.96 -19.49
N GLN A 142 -4.39 11.27 -18.20
CA GLN A 142 -4.38 12.65 -17.70
C GLN A 142 -3.22 13.44 -18.30
N TYR A 143 -2.00 12.90 -18.29
CA TYR A 143 -0.83 13.54 -18.87
C TYR A 143 -0.99 13.81 -20.37
N LYS A 144 -1.53 12.85 -21.14
CA LYS A 144 -1.82 13.05 -22.57
C LYS A 144 -2.84 14.15 -22.80
N ALA A 145 -3.95 14.15 -22.07
CA ALA A 145 -4.97 15.20 -22.18
C ALA A 145 -4.41 16.58 -21.82
N GLN A 146 -3.63 16.67 -20.75
CA GLN A 146 -2.93 17.90 -20.35
C GLN A 146 -1.95 18.37 -21.43
N ARG A 147 -1.20 17.46 -22.05
CA ARG A 147 -0.28 17.79 -23.13
C ARG A 147 -1.01 18.30 -24.37
N GLU A 148 -2.11 17.65 -24.76
CA GLU A 148 -2.94 18.09 -25.90
C GLU A 148 -3.54 19.49 -25.67
N ILE A 149 -3.99 19.79 -24.45
CA ILE A 149 -4.46 21.13 -24.08
C ILE A 149 -3.30 22.14 -24.16
N ALA A 150 -2.13 21.78 -23.65
CA ALA A 150 -0.95 22.65 -23.71
C ALA A 150 -0.54 22.93 -25.16
N ASP A 151 -0.47 21.92 -26.03
CA ASP A 151 -0.12 22.07 -27.45
C ASP A 151 -1.15 22.96 -28.20
N LYS A 152 -2.45 22.81 -27.91
CA LYS A 152 -3.51 23.69 -28.46
C LYS A 152 -3.35 25.15 -28.00
N LEU A 153 -2.99 25.36 -26.74
CA LEU A 153 -2.80 26.70 -26.20
C LEU A 153 -1.50 27.33 -26.73
N GLU A 154 -0.39 26.60 -26.77
CA GLU A 154 0.89 27.07 -27.34
C GLU A 154 0.70 27.52 -28.80
N SER A 155 -0.04 26.74 -29.61
CA SER A 155 -0.34 27.08 -31.00
C SER A 155 -1.32 28.25 -31.19
N ALA A 156 -2.14 28.58 -30.19
CA ALA A 156 -3.04 29.75 -30.21
C ALA A 156 -2.33 31.08 -29.91
N PHE A 157 -1.09 31.04 -29.39
CA PHE A 157 -0.26 32.22 -29.10
C PHE A 157 1.04 32.27 -29.93
N PRO A 158 0.99 32.19 -31.28
CA PRO A 158 2.19 32.05 -32.12
C PRO A 158 3.07 33.32 -32.19
N GLN A 159 2.64 34.45 -31.61
CA GLN A 159 3.33 35.74 -31.68
C GLN A 159 3.70 36.32 -30.31
N ALA A 160 3.65 35.53 -29.24
CA ALA A 160 4.15 35.99 -27.95
C ALA A 160 5.70 36.08 -28.00
N PRO A 161 6.33 37.17 -27.49
CA PRO A 161 7.78 37.32 -27.48
C PRO A 161 8.50 36.24 -26.65
N GLU A 162 7.81 35.61 -25.69
CA GLU A 162 8.22 34.34 -25.08
C GLU A 162 7.14 33.27 -25.27
N PRO A 163 7.51 31.98 -25.37
CA PRO A 163 6.54 30.89 -25.42
C PRO A 163 5.66 30.88 -24.17
N ALA A 164 4.38 30.60 -24.36
CA ALA A 164 3.42 30.47 -23.26
C ALA A 164 3.88 29.39 -22.28
N ARG A 165 3.96 29.72 -20.99
CA ARG A 165 4.30 28.74 -19.94
C ARG A 165 3.00 28.22 -19.33
N ILE A 166 2.73 26.94 -19.54
CA ILE A 166 1.50 26.27 -19.09
C ILE A 166 1.87 25.29 -17.99
N TYR A 167 1.31 25.49 -16.80
CA TYR A 167 1.51 24.64 -15.64
C TYR A 167 0.18 24.03 -15.21
N PHE A 168 0.16 22.71 -15.06
CA PHE A 168 -0.95 22.00 -14.43
C PHE A 168 -0.68 21.88 -12.93
N LEU A 169 -1.55 22.48 -12.14
CA LEU A 169 -1.55 22.41 -10.68
C LEU A 169 -2.40 21.20 -10.24
N ARG A 170 -2.34 20.87 -8.94
CA ARG A 170 -3.31 19.93 -8.35
C ARG A 170 -4.74 20.52 -8.44
N ASP A 171 -5.73 19.64 -8.44
CA ASP A 171 -7.17 19.96 -8.44
C ASP A 171 -7.71 20.57 -9.76
N ASP A 172 -7.30 20.03 -10.91
CA ASP A 172 -7.74 20.46 -12.26
C ASP A 172 -7.52 21.94 -12.55
N ARG A 173 -6.61 22.59 -11.82
CA ARG A 173 -6.24 23.99 -12.02
C ARG A 173 -5.10 24.10 -13.02
N MET A 174 -5.26 25.00 -13.99
CA MET A 174 -4.23 25.32 -14.97
C MET A 174 -3.79 26.77 -14.77
N SER A 175 -2.48 27.00 -14.77
CA SER A 175 -1.88 28.34 -14.80
C SER A 175 -1.23 28.57 -16.15
N ILE A 176 -1.63 29.64 -16.83
CA ILE A 176 -1.06 30.06 -18.10
C ILE A 176 -0.35 31.40 -17.86
N THR A 177 0.94 31.46 -18.15
CA THR A 177 1.72 32.71 -18.11
C THR A 177 2.11 33.10 -19.53
N LEU A 178 1.74 34.32 -19.92
CA LEU A 178 2.05 34.90 -21.22
C LEU A 178 2.83 36.20 -21.00
N THR A 179 3.97 36.35 -21.67
CA THR A 179 4.75 37.59 -21.70
C THR A 179 4.47 38.28 -23.03
N MET A 180 3.83 39.45 -23.01
CA MET A 180 3.56 40.27 -24.21
C MET A 180 3.37 41.76 -23.84
N SER A 181 3.26 42.63 -24.84
CA SER A 181 2.98 44.06 -24.62
C SER A 181 1.57 44.26 -24.02
N VAL A 182 1.35 45.37 -23.31
CA VAL A 182 0.05 45.65 -22.67
C VAL A 182 -1.08 45.74 -23.70
N ASP A 183 -0.82 46.35 -24.86
CA ASP A 183 -1.82 46.51 -25.92
C ASP A 183 -2.18 45.16 -26.56
N ASP A 184 -1.20 44.27 -26.77
CA ASP A 184 -1.45 42.91 -27.26
C ASP A 184 -2.19 42.05 -26.24
N ALA A 185 -1.87 42.22 -24.95
CA ALA A 185 -2.57 41.52 -23.87
C ALA A 185 -4.05 41.90 -23.86
N LEU A 186 -4.36 43.21 -23.92
CA LEU A 186 -5.74 43.70 -23.95
C LEU A 186 -6.50 43.22 -25.19
N ALA A 187 -5.86 43.19 -26.36
CA ALA A 187 -6.46 42.72 -27.61
C ALA A 187 -6.78 41.21 -27.60
N ARG A 188 -6.03 40.40 -26.84
CA ARG A 188 -6.20 38.94 -26.78
C ARG A 188 -7.12 38.43 -25.69
N ILE A 189 -7.51 39.27 -24.71
CA ILE A 189 -8.46 38.89 -23.64
C ILE A 189 -9.76 38.26 -24.20
N PRO A 190 -10.42 38.79 -25.26
CA PRO A 190 -11.63 38.18 -25.80
C PRO A 190 -11.40 36.80 -26.40
N ALA A 191 -10.30 36.61 -27.14
CA ALA A 191 -9.94 35.33 -27.74
C ALA A 191 -9.59 34.28 -26.67
N LEU A 192 -8.88 34.68 -25.61
CA LEU A 192 -8.59 33.83 -24.45
C LEU A 192 -9.89 33.43 -23.72
N ALA A 193 -10.78 34.39 -23.47
CA ALA A 193 -12.07 34.12 -22.83
C ALA A 193 -12.96 33.21 -23.69
N GLN A 194 -12.90 33.31 -25.01
CA GLN A 194 -13.65 32.46 -25.93
C GLN A 194 -13.07 31.04 -26.01
N ALA A 195 -11.75 30.90 -26.08
CA ALA A 195 -11.06 29.61 -26.05
C ALA A 195 -11.34 28.83 -24.76
N LEU A 196 -11.40 29.52 -23.61
CA LEU A 196 -11.71 28.90 -22.31
C LEU A 196 -13.18 28.48 -22.15
N ARG A 197 -14.11 29.06 -22.93
CA ARG A 197 -15.55 28.71 -22.89
C ARG A 197 -15.92 27.56 -23.83
N ALA A 198 -15.14 27.31 -24.88
CA ALA A 198 -15.51 26.37 -25.93
C ALA A 198 -15.61 24.90 -25.45
N ASP A 199 -14.89 24.51 -24.40
CA ASP A 199 -14.89 23.14 -23.85
C ASP A 199 -15.94 22.87 -22.76
N THR A 200 -16.83 23.82 -22.45
CA THR A 200 -17.92 23.59 -21.45
C THR A 200 -19.19 22.99 -22.06
N THR A 201 -19.18 22.66 -23.35
CA THR A 201 -20.33 22.15 -24.11
C THR A 201 -20.08 20.73 -24.65
N THR A 202 -20.02 19.75 -23.75
CA THR A 202 -20.50 18.40 -24.07
C THR A 202 -21.56 18.01 -23.05
N PRO A 203 -22.85 18.04 -23.40
CA PRO A 203 -23.86 17.35 -22.63
C PRO A 203 -23.68 15.84 -22.85
N SER A 204 -23.55 15.10 -21.75
CA SER A 204 -23.75 13.65 -21.73
C SER A 204 -25.07 13.31 -22.40
N THR A 205 -25.04 12.57 -23.50
CA THR A 205 -26.22 11.94 -24.07
C THR A 205 -26.68 10.86 -23.10
N SER A 206 -27.67 11.17 -22.26
CA SER A 206 -28.44 10.17 -21.53
C SER A 206 -29.26 9.37 -22.54
N THR A 207 -28.94 8.09 -22.71
CA THR A 207 -29.77 7.15 -23.45
C THR A 207 -31.04 6.89 -22.64
N GLU A 208 -32.12 7.60 -22.96
CA GLU A 208 -33.47 7.27 -22.51
C GLU A 208 -33.97 6.09 -23.34
N THR A 209 -34.08 4.92 -22.71
CA THR A 209 -34.69 3.73 -23.29
C THR A 209 -36.21 3.90 -23.19
N GLN A 210 -36.89 4.09 -24.32
CA GLN A 210 -38.35 4.02 -24.37
C GLN A 210 -38.78 2.55 -24.30
N GLU A 211 -39.42 2.17 -23.20
CA GLU A 211 -40.28 0.99 -23.14
C GLU A 211 -41.47 1.22 -24.07
N THR A 212 -41.70 0.30 -25.00
CA THR A 212 -42.92 0.26 -25.82
C THR A 212 -43.83 -0.84 -25.26
N THR A 213 -45.06 -0.46 -24.98
CA THR A 213 -46.19 -1.30 -24.57
C THR A 213 -46.56 -2.36 -25.60
#